data_AF-A0A948X0S1-F1
#
_entry.id   AF-A0A948X0S1-F1
#
_cell.length_a   1.000
_cell.length_b   1.000
_cell.length_c   1.000
_cell.angle_alpha   90.00
_cell.angle_beta   90.00
_cell.angle_gamma   90.00
#
_symmetry.space_group_name_H-M   'P 1'
#
loop_
_entity.id
_entity.type
_entity.pdbx_description
1 polymer ?
#
loop_
_entity_poly.entity_id
_entity_poly.type
_entity_poly.pdbx_seq_one_letter_code
_entity_poly.pdbx_strand_id
1 'polypeptide(L)'
;MATTPTNNGIEIKEDERNKKFNVGDHVKFTNVSALPDSEGIIEKKYNNSALIAFKPNDVITQQMYEELNGRYVVNYDNLKVIKNSKKK
;
A
#
# COMPACT_ATOMS: atom_id res chain seq x y z
N MET A 1 37.96 -2.27 12.67
CA MET A 1 37.27 -3.30 11.86
C MET A 1 35.79 -3.00 11.98
N ALA A 2 35.18 -2.37 10.98
CA ALA A 2 33.77 -2.00 11.01
C ALA A 2 32.96 -3.15 10.42
N THR A 3 32.28 -3.92 11.26
CA THR A 3 31.25 -4.86 10.82
C THR A 3 30.00 -4.04 10.52
N THR A 4 29.84 -3.65 9.26
CA THR A 4 28.57 -3.18 8.72
C THR A 4 27.52 -4.29 8.91
N PRO A 5 26.33 -3.99 9.46
CA PRO A 5 25.25 -4.96 9.43
C PRO A 5 24.84 -5.16 7.97
N THR A 6 25.07 -6.36 7.45
CA THR A 6 24.47 -6.85 6.21
C THR A 6 22.96 -6.92 6.42
N ASN A 7 22.29 -5.78 6.26
CA ASN A 7 20.87 -5.80 5.97
C ASN A 7 20.76 -6.36 4.56
N ASN A 8 20.28 -7.61 4.43
CA ASN A 8 19.63 -8.08 3.21
C ASN A 8 18.31 -7.29 3.00
N GLY A 9 18.39 -5.96 3.07
CA GLY A 9 17.33 -5.05 2.72
C GLY A 9 17.29 -5.07 1.22
N ILE A 10 16.23 -5.65 0.67
CA ILE A 10 15.86 -5.47 -0.72
C ILE A 10 15.82 -3.95 -0.91
N GLU A 11 16.85 -3.36 -1.53
CA GLU A 11 16.92 -1.92 -1.74
C GLU A 11 15.73 -1.54 -2.62
N ILE A 12 14.71 -0.99 -1.99
CA ILE A 12 13.55 -0.50 -2.70
C ILE A 12 14.05 0.69 -3.51
N LYS A 13 14.14 0.52 -4.83
CA LYS A 13 14.50 1.62 -5.72
C LYS A 13 13.37 2.64 -5.62
N GLU A 14 13.64 3.77 -4.99
CA GLU A 14 12.65 4.82 -4.91
C GLU A 14 12.51 5.52 -6.26
N ASP A 15 11.31 5.43 -6.83
CA ASP A 15 10.90 6.00 -8.11
C ASP A 15 9.88 7.12 -7.86
N GLU A 16 9.61 7.95 -8.87
CA GLU A 16 8.62 9.04 -8.77
C GLU A 16 7.21 8.57 -8.36
N ARG A 17 6.91 7.28 -8.60
CA ARG A 17 5.68 6.61 -8.20
C ARG A 17 5.67 6.27 -6.72
N ASN A 18 6.66 5.55 -6.21
CA ASN A 18 6.68 5.03 -4.83
C ASN A 18 7.16 6.07 -3.79
N LYS A 19 7.91 7.09 -4.21
CA LYS A 19 8.35 8.24 -3.39
C LYS A 19 7.20 8.98 -2.72
N LYS A 20 6.01 8.92 -3.33
CA LYS A 20 4.81 9.63 -2.87
C LYS A 20 4.09 8.92 -1.74
N PHE A 21 4.51 7.70 -1.42
CA PHE A 21 3.84 6.78 -0.51
C PHE A 21 4.80 6.32 0.59
N ASN A 22 4.38 6.35 1.84
CA ASN A 22 5.15 5.79 2.95
C ASN A 22 4.40 4.64 3.63
N VAL A 23 5.14 3.78 4.32
CA VAL A 23 4.53 2.79 5.21
C VAL A 23 3.77 3.55 6.30
N GLY A 24 2.51 3.19 6.52
CA GLY A 24 1.58 3.89 7.40
C GLY A 24 0.69 4.93 6.71
N ASP A 25 0.92 5.28 5.44
CA ASP A 25 0.03 6.19 4.71
C ASP A 25 -1.32 5.52 4.41
N HIS A 26 -2.40 6.32 4.51
CA HIS A 26 -3.70 5.94 3.97
C HIS A 26 -3.74 6.16 2.46
N VAL A 27 -4.12 5.10 1.77
CA VAL A 27 -4.23 5.09 0.32
C VAL A 27 -5.57 4.52 -0.09
N LYS A 28 -6.07 5.03 -1.20
CA LYS A 28 -7.20 4.49 -1.92
C LYS A 28 -6.68 3.76 -3.13
N PHE A 29 -7.17 2.55 -3.37
CA PHE A 29 -6.88 1.82 -4.59
C PHE A 29 -8.20 1.59 -5.33
N THR A 30 -8.13 1.84 -6.63
CA THR A 30 -9.29 1.86 -7.52
C THR A 30 -8.97 1.02 -8.75
N ASN A 31 -9.98 0.43 -9.40
CA ASN A 31 -9.79 -0.26 -10.67
C ASN A 31 -8.89 -1.50 -10.58
N VAL A 32 -8.93 -2.19 -9.44
CA VAL A 32 -8.34 -3.52 -9.30
C VAL A 32 -9.40 -4.51 -9.76
N SER A 33 -9.09 -5.36 -10.76
CA SER A 33 -10.06 -6.17 -11.54
C SER A 33 -11.03 -7.09 -10.77
N ALA A 34 -10.98 -7.12 -9.44
CA ALA A 34 -11.89 -7.86 -8.59
C ALA A 34 -12.41 -7.07 -7.38
N LEU A 35 -11.94 -5.84 -7.12
CA LEU A 35 -12.24 -5.12 -5.88
C LEU A 35 -12.92 -3.78 -6.17
N PRO A 36 -13.99 -3.43 -5.42
CA PRO A 36 -14.53 -2.09 -5.45
C PRO A 36 -13.48 -1.08 -4.97
N ASP A 37 -13.67 0.19 -5.33
CA ASP A 37 -12.81 1.28 -4.84
C ASP A 37 -12.75 1.25 -3.31
N SER A 38 -11.61 0.88 -2.76
CA SER A 38 -11.44 0.62 -1.33
C SER A 38 -10.21 1.33 -0.79
N GLU A 39 -10.20 1.50 0.52
CA GLU A 39 -9.17 2.25 1.23
C GLU A 39 -8.42 1.34 2.21
N GLY A 40 -7.15 1.69 2.45
CA GLY A 40 -6.29 0.88 3.29
C GLY A 40 -5.01 1.60 3.69
N ILE A 41 -4.18 0.90 4.46
CA ILE A 41 -2.93 1.42 5.01
C ILE A 41 -1.77 0.66 4.36
N ILE A 42 -0.74 1.37 3.91
CA ILE A 42 0.48 0.71 3.43
C ILE A 42 1.19 0.04 4.62
N GLU A 43 1.24 -1.29 4.64
CA GLU A 43 2.07 -2.05 5.58
C GLU A 43 3.50 -2.24 5.08
N LYS A 44 3.68 -2.37 3.76
CA LYS A 44 4.99 -2.61 3.15
C LYS A 44 5.10 -2.02 1.76
N LYS A 45 6.27 -1.50 1.42
CA LYS A 45 6.60 -1.02 0.08
C LYS A 45 7.43 -2.08 -0.67
N TYR A 46 7.23 -2.15 -1.97
CA TYR A 46 8.06 -2.88 -2.93
C TYR A 46 8.50 -1.91 -4.04
N ASN A 47 9.30 -2.33 -5.01
CA ASN A 47 9.76 -1.44 -6.07
C ASN A 47 8.59 -0.85 -6.90
N ASN A 48 7.69 -1.72 -7.36
CA ASN A 48 6.56 -1.32 -8.23
C ASN A 48 5.17 -1.41 -7.57
N SER A 49 5.11 -1.96 -6.36
CA SER A 49 3.85 -2.26 -5.68
C SER A 49 3.94 -1.97 -4.19
N ALA A 50 2.81 -1.90 -3.49
CA ALA A 50 2.75 -1.81 -2.03
C ALA A 50 1.78 -2.86 -1.49
N LEU A 51 2.12 -3.42 -0.32
CA LEU A 51 1.22 -4.22 0.49
C LEU A 51 0.33 -3.26 1.27
N ILE A 52 -0.96 -3.36 1.02
CA ILE A 52 -2.00 -2.56 1.67
C ILE A 52 -2.77 -3.47 2.62
N ALA A 53 -2.87 -3.09 3.88
CA ALA A 53 -3.83 -3.67 4.80
C ALA A 53 -5.16 -2.95 4.63
N PHE A 54 -6.21 -3.72 4.32
CA PHE A 54 -7.56 -3.20 4.29
C PHE A 54 -8.05 -2.84 5.68
N LYS A 55 -8.97 -1.88 5.75
CA LYS A 55 -9.72 -1.67 6.99
C LYS A 55 -10.88 -2.67 7.09
N PRO A 56 -11.12 -3.25 8.28
CA PRO A 56 -12.23 -4.17 8.50
C PRO A 56 -13.62 -3.52 8.39
N ASN A 57 -13.69 -2.20 8.20
CA ASN A 57 -14.92 -1.42 8.13
C ASN A 57 -15.07 -0.68 6.78
N ASP A 58 -14.31 -1.10 5.77
CA ASP A 58 -14.27 -0.50 4.43
C ASP A 58 -15.32 -1.14 3.49
N VAL A 59 -15.36 -0.69 2.23
CA VAL A 59 -16.40 -1.06 1.23
C VAL A 59 -16.32 -2.54 0.78
N ILE A 60 -15.25 -3.24 1.15
CA ILE A 60 -15.07 -4.67 0.92
C ILE A 60 -15.98 -5.51 1.84
N THR A 61 -16.61 -6.53 1.26
CA THR A 61 -17.38 -7.52 2.01
C THR A 61 -16.46 -8.32 2.94
N GLN A 62 -16.99 -8.74 4.09
CA GLN A 62 -16.25 -9.54 5.08
C GLN A 62 -15.65 -10.81 4.45
N GLN A 63 -16.39 -11.44 3.54
CA GLN A 63 -15.93 -12.62 2.79
C GLN A 63 -14.66 -12.32 1.97
N MET A 64 -14.62 -11.19 1.27
CA MET A 64 -13.45 -10.72 0.53
C MET A 64 -12.25 -10.40 1.44
N TYR A 65 -12.54 -9.80 2.60
CA TYR A 65 -11.51 -9.53 3.61
C TYR A 65 -10.90 -10.83 4.13
N GLU A 66 -11.70 -11.85 4.41
CA GLU A 66 -11.25 -13.16 4.88
C GLU A 66 -10.45 -13.90 3.80
N GLU A 67 -10.90 -13.90 2.55
CA GLU A 67 -10.18 -14.52 1.42
C GLU A 67 -8.80 -13.88 1.19
N LEU A 68 -8.71 -12.55 1.32
CA LEU A 68 -7.46 -11.80 1.15
C LEU A 68 -6.66 -11.66 2.46
N ASN A 69 -7.12 -12.26 3.57
CA ASN A 69 -6.54 -12.08 4.91
C ASN A 69 -6.33 -10.60 5.28
N GLY A 70 -7.22 -9.72 4.82
CA GLY A 70 -7.14 -8.28 5.05
C GLY A 70 -5.93 -7.60 4.42
N ARG A 71 -5.20 -8.24 3.50
CA ARG A 71 -3.98 -7.70 2.89
C ARG A 71 -3.99 -7.87 1.38
N TYR A 72 -3.56 -6.85 0.66
CA TYR A 72 -3.54 -6.88 -0.79
C TYR A 72 -2.38 -6.12 -1.38
N VAL A 73 -1.75 -6.68 -2.42
CA VAL A 73 -0.63 -6.05 -3.11
C VAL A 73 -1.17 -5.27 -4.31
N VAL A 74 -1.00 -3.95 -4.28
CA VAL A 74 -1.45 -3.06 -5.35
C VAL A 74 -0.25 -2.37 -5.99
N ASN A 75 -0.25 -2.28 -7.32
CA ASN A 75 0.73 -1.47 -8.04
C ASN A 75 0.53 0.03 -7.76
N TYR A 76 1.63 0.78 -7.71
CA TYR A 76 1.56 2.22 -7.45
C TYR A 76 0.74 2.99 -8.50
N ASP A 77 0.63 2.47 -9.72
CA ASP A 77 -0.22 3.04 -10.78
C ASP A 77 -1.72 2.99 -10.45
N ASN A 78 -2.16 2.04 -9.61
CA ASN A 78 -3.56 1.90 -9.15
C ASN A 78 -3.77 2.45 -7.73
N LEU A 79 -2.75 3.03 -7.13
CA LEU A 79 -2.79 3.62 -5.79
C LEU A 79 -2.91 5.14 -5.88
N LYS A 80 -3.78 5.70 -5.05
CA LYS A 80 -3.95 7.14 -4.86
C LYS A 80 -3.77 7.46 -3.39
N VAL A 81 -2.81 8.33 -3.06
CA VAL A 81 -2.67 8.83 -1.68
C VAL A 81 -3.93 9.59 -1.34
N ILE A 82 -4.60 9.20 -0.25
CA ILE A 82 -5.66 10.02 0.34
C ILE A 82 -4.94 11.09 1.16
N LYS A 83 -4.23 12.00 0.48
CA LYS A 83 -3.75 13.20 1.13
C LYS A 83 -5.01 13.89 1.57
N ASN A 84 -5.23 13.92 2.89
CA ASN A 84 -6.24 14.74 3.53
C ASN A 84 -6.02 16.15 2.99
N SER A 85 -6.71 16.50 1.91
CA SER A 85 -6.66 17.83 1.34
C SER A 85 -7.37 18.68 2.37
N LYS A 86 -6.59 19.17 3.35
CA LYS A 86 -6.82 20.48 3.92
C LYS A 86 -6.72 21.44 2.74
N LYS A 87 -7.84 21.56 2.03
CA LYS A 87 -8.13 22.67 1.16
C LYS A 87 -8.08 23.88 2.09
N LYS A 88 -7.07 24.70 1.84
CA LYS A 88 -6.76 25.94 2.53
C LYS A 88 -7.89 26.95 2.33
#